data_AF-A0A954FWG3-F1
#
_entry.id   AF-A0A954FWG3-F1
#
_cell.length_a   1.000
_cell.length_b   1.000
_cell.length_c   1.000
_cell.angle_alpha   90.00
_cell.angle_beta   90.00
_cell.angle_gamma   90.00
#
_symmetry.space_group_name_H-M   'P 1'
#
loop_
_entity.id
_entity.type
_entity.pdbx_description
1 polymer ?
#
loop_
_entity_poly.entity_id
_entity_poly.type
_entity_poly.pdbx_seq_one_letter_code
_entity_poly.pdbx_strand_id
1 'polypeptide(L)'
;MAKTNKNYERAKDRVEKKIGFMIHAGVYVVVNAGLITLNLTRSPEKYWFIWPLGGWGIGLAFHAFKAFSSGSVVSWKEKMIQKEQKKLDH
;
A
#
# COMPACT_ATOMS: atom_id res chain seq x y z
N MET A 1 -18.99 -19.88 -19.82
CA MET A 1 -18.68 -18.43 -19.75
C MET A 1 -18.35 -17.89 -18.34
N ALA A 2 -18.37 -18.69 -17.26
CA ALA A 2 -18.15 -18.20 -15.88
C ALA A 2 -16.69 -17.87 -15.49
N LYS A 3 -15.69 -18.34 -16.24
CA LYS A 3 -14.25 -18.16 -15.92
C LYS A 3 -13.76 -16.73 -16.20
N THR A 4 -14.34 -16.06 -17.20
CA THR A 4 -14.00 -14.67 -17.58
C THR A 4 -14.45 -13.68 -16.51
N ASN A 5 -15.62 -13.89 -15.91
CA ASN A 5 -16.16 -13.02 -14.86
C ASN A 5 -15.26 -13.03 -13.61
N LYS A 6 -14.85 -14.22 -13.10
CA LYS A 6 -13.95 -14.31 -11.92
C LYS A 6 -12.57 -13.68 -12.15
N ASN A 7 -12.01 -13.80 -13.35
CA ASN A 7 -10.71 -13.19 -13.67
C ASN A 7 -10.83 -11.67 -13.83
N TYR A 8 -11.92 -11.19 -14.44
CA TYR A 8 -12.22 -9.77 -14.56
C TYR A 8 -12.43 -9.11 -13.20
N GLU A 9 -13.24 -9.70 -12.31
CA GLU A 9 -13.46 -9.19 -10.96
C GLU A 9 -12.17 -9.13 -10.14
N ARG A 10 -11.30 -10.15 -10.26
CA ARG A 10 -9.96 -10.13 -9.64
C ARG A 10 -9.04 -9.06 -10.22
N ALA A 11 -9.10 -8.79 -11.52
CA ALA A 11 -8.33 -7.73 -12.14
C ALA A 11 -8.84 -6.35 -11.70
N LYS A 12 -10.16 -6.16 -11.66
CA LYS A 12 -10.84 -4.95 -11.20
C LYS A 12 -10.48 -4.62 -9.74
N ASP A 13 -10.59 -5.58 -8.83
CA ASP A 13 -10.22 -5.42 -7.41
C ASP A 13 -8.75 -5.03 -7.23
N ARG A 14 -7.84 -5.59 -8.05
CA ARG A 14 -6.42 -5.21 -8.03
C ARG A 14 -6.20 -3.77 -8.52
N VAL A 15 -6.95 -3.34 -9.53
CA VAL A 15 -6.86 -1.97 -10.08
C VAL A 15 -7.45 -0.97 -9.10
N GLU A 16 -8.61 -1.23 -8.50
CA GLU A 16 -9.23 -0.37 -7.50
C GLU A 16 -8.32 -0.17 -6.28
N LYS A 17 -7.66 -1.23 -5.80
CA LYS A 17 -6.67 -1.13 -4.71
C LYS A 17 -5.48 -0.24 -5.06
N LYS A 18 -5.00 -0.31 -6.31
CA LYS A 18 -3.91 0.55 -6.80
C LYS A 18 -4.36 2.00 -6.91
N ILE A 19 -5.56 2.25 -7.45
CA ILE A 19 -6.13 3.60 -7.58
C ILE A 19 -6.37 4.21 -6.19
N GLY A 20 -6.96 3.47 -5.27
CA GLY A 20 -7.17 3.92 -3.89
C GLY A 20 -5.84 4.30 -3.21
N PHE A 21 -4.79 3.50 -3.41
CA PHE A 21 -3.45 3.85 -2.93
C PHE A 21 -2.89 5.12 -3.57
N MET A 22 -3.02 5.29 -4.90
CA MET A 22 -2.54 6.49 -5.60
C MET A 22 -3.23 7.77 -5.11
N ILE A 23 -4.54 7.72 -4.88
CA ILE A 23 -5.29 8.85 -4.32
C ILE A 23 -4.76 9.19 -2.92
N HIS A 24 -4.60 8.17 -2.06
CA HIS A 24 -4.11 8.38 -0.69
C HIS A 24 -2.69 8.93 -0.67
N ALA A 25 -1.81 8.43 -1.54
CA ALA A 25 -0.46 8.94 -1.74
C ALA A 25 -0.45 10.39 -2.24
N GLY A 26 -1.32 10.73 -3.20
CA GLY A 26 -1.47 12.09 -3.70
C GLY A 26 -1.91 13.06 -2.60
N VAL A 27 -2.94 12.71 -1.82
CA VAL A 27 -3.40 13.50 -0.67
C VAL A 27 -2.27 13.66 0.34
N TYR A 28 -1.54 12.58 0.65
CA TYR A 28 -0.41 12.64 1.56
C TYR A 28 0.65 13.64 1.09
N VAL A 29 1.04 13.61 -0.19
CA VAL A 29 2.04 14.54 -0.74
C VAL A 29 1.55 15.98 -0.68
N VAL A 30 0.31 16.25 -1.10
CA VAL A 30 -0.27 17.61 -1.10
C VAL A 30 -0.36 18.18 0.31
N VAL A 31 -0.87 17.39 1.27
CA VAL A 31 -1.00 17.82 2.67
C VAL A 31 0.37 18.07 3.28
N ASN A 32 1.33 17.14 3.13
CA ASN A 32 2.67 17.32 3.69
C ASN A 32 3.42 18.49 3.06
N ALA A 33 3.29 18.71 1.75
CA ALA A 33 3.86 19.90 1.09
C ALA A 33 3.28 21.19 1.70
N GLY A 34 1.96 21.26 1.89
CA GLY A 34 1.32 22.40 2.55
C GLY A 34 1.79 22.60 4.00
N LEU A 35 1.93 21.52 4.77
CA LEU A 35 2.44 21.56 6.15
C LEU A 35 3.90 22.02 6.22
N ILE A 36 4.75 21.57 5.29
CA ILE A 36 6.15 22.01 5.18
C ILE A 36 6.19 23.51 4.88
N THR A 37 5.43 23.98 3.89
CA THR A 37 5.36 25.40 3.54
C THR A 37 4.84 26.23 4.72
N LEU A 38 3.81 25.77 5.43
CA LEU A 38 3.27 26.45 6.60
C LEU A 38 4.28 26.49 7.75
N ASN A 39 5.05 25.41 7.94
CA ASN A 39 6.08 25.38 8.97
C ASN A 39 7.21 26.37 8.68
N LEU A 40 7.73 26.36 7.46
CA LEU A 40 8.81 27.26 7.04
C LEU A 40 8.39 28.74 7.09
N THR A 41 7.10 29.03 6.87
CA THR A 41 6.58 30.41 6.92
C THR A 41 6.23 30.87 8.34
N ARG A 42 5.76 29.99 9.23
CA ARG A 42 5.26 30.38 10.56
C ARG A 42 6.27 30.18 11.69
N SER A 43 7.09 29.13 11.62
CA SER A 43 7.98 28.72 12.71
C SER A 43 9.15 27.88 12.17
N PRO A 44 10.11 28.49 11.46
CA PRO A 44 11.23 27.78 10.85
C PRO A 44 12.11 27.04 11.87
N GLU A 45 12.10 27.45 13.14
CA GLU A 45 12.89 26.84 14.21
C GLU A 45 12.30 25.54 14.78
N LYS A 46 11.03 25.23 14.50
CA LYS A 46 10.35 24.04 15.02
C LYS A 46 9.82 23.17 13.89
N TYR A 47 10.43 22.03 13.63
CA TYR A 47 10.03 21.11 12.56
C TYR A 47 8.84 20.22 12.95
N TRP A 48 7.71 20.80 13.35
CA TRP A 48 6.56 20.02 13.81
C TRP A 48 5.92 19.19 12.69
N PHE A 49 6.17 19.53 11.41
CA PHE A 49 5.70 18.75 10.26
C PHE A 49 6.23 17.30 10.24
N ILE A 50 7.33 17.00 10.95
CA ILE A 50 7.89 15.65 11.03
C ILE A 50 6.90 14.67 11.68
N TRP A 51 6.07 15.12 12.61
CA TRP A 51 5.09 14.27 13.30
C TRP A 51 3.99 13.74 12.36
N PRO A 52 3.24 14.59 11.61
CA PRO A 52 2.29 14.11 10.61
C PRO A 52 2.98 13.35 9.47
N LEU A 53 4.18 13.76 9.05
CA LEU A 53 4.93 13.08 7.99
C LEU A 53 5.36 11.66 8.42
N GLY A 54 5.88 11.50 9.64
CA GLY A 54 6.23 10.18 10.18
C GLY A 54 4.99 9.32 10.48
N GLY A 55 4.03 9.87 11.23
CA GLY A 55 2.84 9.14 11.67
C GLY A 55 1.98 8.65 10.51
N TRP A 56 1.67 9.52 9.54
CA TRP A 56 0.89 9.12 8.37
C TRP A 56 1.72 8.40 7.32
N GLY A 57 3.03 8.70 7.23
CA GLY A 57 3.94 8.04 6.30
C GLY A 57 4.04 6.54 6.53
N ILE A 58 4.03 6.09 7.80
CA ILE A 58 4.01 4.66 8.14
C ILE A 58 2.74 3.98 7.64
N GLY A 59 1.57 4.60 7.86
CA GLY A 59 0.29 4.08 7.36
C GLY A 59 0.24 4.00 5.84
N LEU A 60 0.80 5.00 5.15
CA LEU A 60 0.94 4.99 3.69
C LEU A 60 1.88 3.87 3.22
N ALA A 61 3.00 3.63 3.91
CA ALA A 61 3.93 2.55 3.58
C ALA A 61 3.27 1.16 3.72
N PHE A 62 2.45 0.94 4.74
CA PHE A 62 1.67 -0.30 4.87
C PHE A 62 0.65 -0.46 3.74
N HIS A 63 -0.06 0.60 3.35
CA HIS A 63 -0.97 0.56 2.21
C HIS A 63 -0.23 0.30 0.89
N ALA A 64 0.93 0.90 0.68
CA ALA A 64 1.80 0.65 -0.48
C ALA A 64 2.21 -0.83 -0.51
N PHE A 65 2.69 -1.34 0.62
CA PHE A 65 3.08 -2.74 0.75
C PHE A 65 1.91 -3.65 0.41
N LYS A 66 0.69 -3.41 0.91
CA LYS A 66 -0.49 -4.23 0.59
C LYS A 66 -0.89 -4.15 -0.89
N ALA A 67 -0.87 -2.96 -1.49
CA ALA A 67 -1.25 -2.74 -2.88
C ALA A 67 -0.27 -3.36 -3.89
N PHE A 68 1.03 -3.36 -3.58
CA PHE A 68 2.08 -3.87 -4.46
C PHE A 68 2.53 -5.31 -4.13
N SER A 69 2.44 -5.76 -2.87
CA SER A 69 2.87 -7.11 -2.46
C SER A 69 1.80 -8.19 -2.66
N SER A 70 0.57 -7.83 -3.04
CA SER A 70 -0.51 -8.81 -3.25
C SER A 70 -0.14 -9.92 -4.24
N GLY A 71 0.79 -9.70 -5.17
CA GLY A 71 1.30 -10.76 -6.05
C GLY A 71 2.39 -11.62 -5.41
N SER A 72 3.32 -11.02 -4.67
CA SER A 72 4.48 -11.69 -4.08
C SER A 72 4.13 -12.47 -2.81
N VAL A 73 3.28 -11.93 -1.93
CA VAL A 73 2.83 -12.61 -0.70
C VAL A 73 1.96 -13.83 -1.03
N VAL A 74 1.06 -13.70 -2.00
CA VAL A 74 0.20 -14.82 -2.44
C VAL A 74 1.05 -15.94 -3.05
N SER A 75 2.00 -15.59 -3.93
CA SER A 75 2.94 -16.57 -4.49
C SER A 75 3.79 -17.26 -3.42
N TRP A 76 4.27 -16.52 -2.43
CA TRP A 76 5.01 -17.09 -1.29
C TRP A 76 4.16 -18.06 -0.47
N LYS A 77 2.92 -17.68 -0.18
CA LYS A 77 1.97 -18.52 0.56
C LYS A 77 1.69 -19.82 -0.19
N GLU A 78 1.46 -19.77 -1.50
CA GLU A 78 1.27 -20.96 -2.35
C GLU A 78 2.49 -21.89 -2.29
N LYS A 79 3.71 -21.33 -2.37
CA LYS A 79 4.96 -22.11 -2.27
C LYS A 79 5.13 -22.80 -0.92
N MET A 80 4.76 -22.13 0.18
CA MET A 80 4.82 -22.73 1.51
C MET A 80 3.82 -23.88 1.66
N ILE A 81 2.59 -23.71 1.16
CA ILE A 81 1.56 -24.76 1.17
C ILE A 81 2.01 -25.98 0.37
N GLN A 82 2.55 -25.78 -0.84
CA GLN A 82 3.07 -26.88 -1.66
C GLN A 82 4.22 -27.62 -0.98
N LYS A 83 5.09 -26.90 -0.25
CA LYS A 83 6.20 -27.50 0.49
C LYS A 83 5.73 -28.38 1.64
N GLU A 84 4.69 -27.97 2.37
CA GLU A 84 4.12 -28.77 3.46
C GLU A 84 3.31 -29.96 2.94
N GLN A 85 2.53 -29.81 1.85
CA GLN A 85 1.86 -30.94 1.20
C GLN A 85 2.86 -32.01 0.77
N LYS A 86 3.97 -31.61 0.13
CA LYS A 86 5.00 -32.55 -0.34
C LYS A 86 5.72 -33.30 0.79
N LYS A 87 5.71 -32.78 2.01
CA LYS A 87 6.23 -33.47 3.21
C LYS A 87 5.25 -34.48 3.80
N LEU A 88 3.95 -34.28 3.60
CA LEU A 88 2.90 -35.15 4.13
C LEU A 88 2.61 -36.32 3.18
N ASP A 89 2.88 -36.16 1.88
CA ASP A 89 2.72 -37.19 0.85
C ASP A 89 3.92 -38.16 0.76
N HIS A 90 4.91 -38.06 1.65
CA HIS A 90 6.15 -38.83 1.62
C HIS A 90 6.48 -39.48 2.96
#